data_AF-A0A7S3II80-F1
#
_entry.id   AF-A0A7S3II80-F1
#
_cell.length_a   1.000
_cell.length_b   1.000
_cell.length_c   1.000
_cell.angle_alpha   90.00
_cell.angle_beta   90.00
_cell.angle_gamma   90.00
#
_symmetry.space_group_name_H-M   'P 1'
#
loop_
_entity.id
_entity.type
_entity.pdbx_description
1 polymer ?
#
loop_
_entity_poly.entity_id
_entity_poly.type
_entity_poly.pdbx_seq_one_letter_code
_entity_poly.pdbx_strand_id
1 'polypeptide(L)'
;WLDRMIFPEDQEAYMNYMRNAIKEFNDMKEDQIFEEPLIYTSFVTACKGHEAAYLPIKDMDELKGILESKLEEYNENVASMNLVLFNQAMEHISRIARIISLPVGSALLVGVGGSGKQS
;
A
#
# COMPACT_ATOMS: atom_id res chain seq x y z
N TRP A 1 1.46 -10.29 2.32
CA TRP A 1 1.29 -11.76 2.30
C TRP A 1 -0.04 -12.11 1.67
N LEU A 2 -1.11 -11.36 1.98
CA LEU A 2 -2.38 -11.36 1.24
C LEU A 2 -2.20 -11.25 -0.27
N ASP A 3 -1.23 -10.45 -0.74
CA ASP A 3 -0.91 -10.28 -2.17
C ASP A 3 -0.50 -11.56 -2.92
N ARG A 4 -0.27 -12.67 -2.20
CA ARG A 4 0.12 -13.97 -2.76
C ARG A 4 -0.96 -15.05 -2.63
N MET A 5 -2.06 -14.75 -1.95
CA MET A 5 -3.17 -15.70 -1.75
C MET A 5 -4.26 -15.43 -2.78
N ILE A 6 -4.70 -16.50 -3.45
CA ILE A 6 -5.70 -16.41 -4.52
C ILE A 6 -7.10 -16.62 -3.96
N PHE A 7 -7.27 -17.62 -3.09
CA PHE A 7 -8.57 -18.04 -2.60
C PHE A 7 -8.92 -17.36 -1.27
N PRO A 8 -10.16 -16.85 -1.10
CA PRO A 8 -10.60 -16.26 0.15
C PRO A 8 -10.45 -17.18 1.36
N GLU A 9 -10.63 -18.48 1.17
CA GLU A 9 -10.50 -19.51 2.20
C GLU A 9 -9.07 -19.55 2.77
N ASP A 10 -8.05 -19.37 1.92
CA ASP A 10 -6.65 -19.32 2.34
C ASP A 10 -6.36 -18.06 3.18
N GLN A 11 -6.98 -16.93 2.78
CA GLN A 11 -6.83 -15.66 3.50
C GLN A 11 -7.48 -15.76 4.89
N GLU A 12 -8.68 -16.33 4.97
CA GLU A 12 -9.39 -16.54 6.24
C GLU A 12 -8.61 -17.48 7.16
N ALA A 13 -8.14 -18.62 6.63
CA ALA A 13 -7.33 -19.57 7.38
C ALA A 13 -6.06 -18.91 7.94
N TYR A 14 -5.34 -18.13 7.13
CA TYR A 14 -4.17 -17.38 7.60
C TYR A 14 -4.51 -16.37 8.68
N MET A 15 -5.58 -15.58 8.52
CA MET A 15 -5.99 -14.60 9.52
C MET A 15 -6.33 -15.27 10.85
N ASN A 16 -6.95 -16.45 10.83
CA ASN A 16 -7.20 -17.24 12.03
C ASN A 16 -5.90 -17.70 12.71
N TYR A 17 -4.87 -18.10 11.95
CA TYR A 17 -3.55 -18.40 12.52
C TYR A 17 -2.92 -17.17 13.16
N MET A 18 -2.98 -16.01 12.50
CA MET A 18 -2.42 -14.77 13.05
C MET A 18 -3.12 -14.34 14.34
N ARG A 19 -4.46 -14.37 14.37
CA ARG A 19 -5.25 -14.05 15.57
C ARG A 19 -4.91 -14.98 16.72
N ASN A 20 -4.75 -16.28 16.45
CA ASN A 20 -4.36 -17.23 17.48
C ASN A 20 -2.93 -16.99 17.97
N ALA A 21 -2.00 -16.65 17.09
CA ALA A 21 -0.62 -16.32 17.47
C ALA A 21 -0.56 -15.05 18.33
N ILE A 22 -1.36 -14.02 18.01
CA ILE A 22 -1.39 -12.76 18.78
C ILE A 22 -1.84 -12.97 20.22
N LYS A 23 -2.71 -13.95 20.49
CA LYS A 23 -3.14 -14.29 21.86
C LYS A 23 -1.99 -14.72 22.77
N GLU A 24 -0.87 -15.17 22.21
CA GLU A 24 0.34 -15.51 22.98
C GLU A 24 1.11 -14.26 23.44
N PHE A 25 0.77 -13.07 22.91
CA PHE A 25 1.39 -11.78 23.24
C PHE A 25 0.40 -10.90 24.03
N ASN A 26 0.55 -10.88 25.36
CA ASN A 26 -0.40 -10.22 26.28
C ASN A 26 -0.51 -8.69 26.12
N ASP A 27 0.49 -8.06 25.52
CA ASP A 27 0.61 -6.62 25.30
C ASP A 27 0.12 -6.17 23.91
N MET A 28 -0.24 -7.11 23.05
CA MET A 28 -0.68 -6.85 21.69
C MET A 28 -2.21 -6.84 21.59
N LYS A 29 -2.76 -5.71 21.16
CA LYS A 29 -4.20 -5.52 20.95
C LYS A 29 -4.58 -5.85 19.51
N GLU A 30 -5.48 -6.83 19.35
CA GLU A 30 -5.94 -7.30 18.04
C GLU A 30 -6.53 -6.15 17.20
N ASP A 31 -7.34 -5.30 17.83
CA ASP A 31 -7.98 -4.12 17.22
C ASP A 31 -6.99 -3.10 16.67
N GLN A 32 -5.81 -2.99 17.28
CA GLN A 32 -4.75 -2.07 16.81
C GLN A 32 -3.90 -2.68 15.71
N ILE A 33 -3.69 -4.00 15.73
CA ILE A 33 -2.83 -4.69 14.76
C ILE A 33 -3.53 -4.84 13.40
N PHE A 34 -4.84 -5.08 13.43
CA PHE A 34 -5.64 -5.33 12.22
C PHE A 34 -6.55 -4.16 11.84
N GLU A 35 -6.23 -2.94 12.28
CA GLU A 35 -6.96 -1.73 11.90
C GLU A 35 -6.82 -1.47 10.39
N GLU A 36 -7.94 -1.42 9.67
CA GLU A 36 -7.96 -1.12 8.23
C GLU A 36 -8.26 0.37 7.95
N PRO A 37 -7.62 0.98 6.94
CA PRO A 37 -6.68 0.37 5.99
C PRO A 37 -5.24 0.31 6.52
N LEU A 38 -4.58 -0.86 6.37
CA LEU A 38 -3.17 -1.07 6.76
C LEU A 38 -2.19 -0.52 5.71
N ILE A 39 -2.19 0.80 5.51
CA ILE A 39 -1.34 1.49 4.53
C ILE A 39 -0.23 2.22 5.24
N TYR A 40 1.00 1.95 4.82
CA TYR A 40 2.21 2.59 5.34
C TYR A 40 3.05 3.07 4.18
N THR A 41 3.59 4.28 4.31
CA THR A 41 4.42 4.88 3.26
C THR A 41 5.56 5.67 3.86
N SER A 42 6.64 5.82 3.09
CA SER A 42 7.75 6.74 3.40
C SER A 42 7.73 8.01 2.56
N PHE A 43 7.03 8.01 1.42
CA PHE A 43 7.02 9.15 0.51
C PHE A 43 6.13 10.30 0.99
N VAL A 44 5.10 10.03 1.80
CA VAL A 44 4.22 11.09 2.31
C VAL A 44 5.00 12.06 3.20
N THR A 45 5.83 11.54 4.11
CA THR A 45 6.70 12.36 4.95
C THR A 45 7.75 13.12 4.13
N ALA A 46 8.34 12.46 3.13
CA ALA A 46 9.27 13.09 2.21
C ALA A 46 8.64 14.24 1.40
N CYS A 47 7.41 14.07 0.90
CA CYS A 47 6.68 15.10 0.14
C CYS A 47 6.32 16.31 1.01
N LYS A 48 6.21 16.13 2.33
CA LYS A 48 6.05 17.22 3.30
C LYS A 48 7.36 17.92 3.68
N GLY A 49 8.49 17.54 3.06
CA GLY A 49 9.80 18.14 3.32
C GLY A 49 10.52 17.58 4.54
N HIS A 50 10.07 16.43 5.07
CA HIS A 50 10.74 15.74 6.18
C HIS A 50 11.64 14.60 5.66
N GLU A 51 12.46 14.04 6.55
CA GLU A 51 13.17 12.79 6.25
C GLU A 51 12.15 11.67 5.98
N ALA A 52 12.44 10.83 4.97
CA ALA A 52 11.56 9.74 4.57
C ALA A 52 11.41 8.72 5.71
N ALA A 53 10.24 8.70 6.34
CA ALA A 53 9.91 7.82 7.45
C ALA A 53 8.70 6.95 7.11
N TYR A 54 8.85 5.63 7.28
CA TYR A 54 7.80 4.64 7.01
C TYR A 54 6.75 4.66 8.12
N LEU A 55 5.65 5.37 7.88
CA LEU A 55 4.58 5.65 8.87
C LEU A 55 3.20 5.26 8.32
N PRO A 56 2.23 4.96 9.21
CA PRO A 56 0.86 4.66 8.79
C PRO A 56 0.17 5.91 8.22
N ILE A 57 -0.64 5.70 7.19
CA ILE A 57 -1.54 6.70 6.64
C ILE A 57 -2.80 6.75 7.51
N LYS A 58 -3.10 7.94 8.05
CA LYS A 58 -4.29 8.17 8.88
C LYS A 58 -5.45 8.78 8.10
N ASP A 59 -5.13 9.45 7.00
CA ASP A 59 -6.09 10.17 6.17
C ASP A 59 -5.88 9.77 4.70
N MET A 60 -6.90 9.16 4.11
CA MET A 60 -6.87 8.72 2.71
C MET A 60 -6.96 9.90 1.75
N ASP A 61 -7.59 11.00 2.14
CA ASP A 61 -7.68 12.21 1.31
C ASP A 61 -6.30 12.89 1.22
N GLU A 62 -5.53 12.85 2.31
CA GLU A 62 -4.13 13.30 2.30
C GLU A 62 -3.28 12.49 1.32
N LEU A 63 -3.38 11.15 1.41
CA LEU A 63 -2.68 10.25 0.50
C LEU A 63 -3.06 10.52 -0.95
N LYS A 64 -4.36 10.72 -1.21
CA LYS A 64 -4.89 11.03 -2.53
C LYS A 64 -4.31 12.33 -3.08
N GLY A 65 -4.34 13.42 -2.32
CA GLY A 65 -3.80 14.71 -2.78
C GLY A 65 -2.31 14.65 -3.12
N ILE A 66 -1.51 13.91 -2.34
CA ILE A 66 -0.09 13.70 -2.63
C ILE A 66 0.10 12.90 -3.92
N LEU A 67 -0.65 11.81 -4.10
CA LEU A 67 -0.54 10.98 -5.29
C LEU A 67 -1.05 11.69 -6.56
N GLU A 68 -2.11 12.49 -6.46
CA GLU A 68 -2.61 13.32 -7.57
C GLU A 68 -1.58 14.39 -7.97
N SER A 69 -0.96 15.07 -6.99
CA SER A 69 0.13 16.01 -7.27
C SER A 69 1.33 15.33 -7.93
N LYS A 70 1.69 14.11 -7.51
CA LYS A 70 2.76 13.33 -8.15
C LYS A 70 2.41 12.83 -9.55
N LEU A 71 1.14 12.51 -9.79
CA LEU A 71 0.65 12.17 -11.12
C LEU A 71 0.70 13.38 -12.06
N GLU A 72 0.33 14.57 -11.58
CA GLU A 72 0.45 15.81 -12.34
C GLU A 72 1.92 16.10 -12.72
N GLU A 73 2.84 16.02 -11.76
CA GLU A 73 4.29 16.16 -12.00
C GLU A 73 4.79 15.14 -13.04
N TYR A 74 4.34 13.88 -12.98
CA TYR A 74 4.69 12.86 -13.97
C TYR A 74 4.15 13.19 -15.36
N ASN A 75 2.88 13.64 -15.43
CA ASN A 75 2.21 13.98 -16.68
C ASN A 75 2.87 15.15 -17.41
N GLU A 76 3.41 16.11 -16.66
CA GLU A 76 4.15 17.25 -17.21
C GLU A 76 5.55 16.85 -17.72
N ASN A 77 6.23 15.93 -17.04
CA ASN A 77 7.65 15.66 -17.28
C ASN A 77 7.93 14.43 -18.16
N VAL A 78 7.02 13.45 -18.22
CA VAL A 78 7.28 12.15 -18.84
C VAL A 78 6.27 11.81 -19.92
N ALA A 79 5.02 11.56 -19.54
CA ALA A 79 3.96 11.19 -20.46
C ALA A 79 2.60 11.44 -19.82
N SER A 80 1.67 12.03 -20.58
CA SER A 80 0.31 12.26 -20.12
C SER A 80 -0.44 10.93 -19.93
N MET A 81 -0.73 10.59 -18.68
CA MET A 81 -1.58 9.48 -18.25
C MET A 81 -2.85 10.03 -17.59
N ASN A 82 -4.01 9.59 -18.07
CA ASN A 82 -5.30 9.95 -17.48
C ASN A 82 -5.74 8.86 -16.48
N LEU A 83 -5.13 8.87 -15.29
CA LEU A 83 -5.43 7.91 -14.23
C LEU A 83 -6.40 8.50 -13.22
N VAL A 84 -7.33 7.66 -12.77
CA VAL A 84 -8.24 7.98 -11.67
C VAL A 84 -7.79 7.19 -10.45
N LEU A 85 -7.43 7.90 -9.37
CA LEU A 85 -6.94 7.29 -8.14
C LEU A 85 -8.11 7.00 -7.19
N PHE A 86 -8.55 5.74 -7.16
CA PHE A 86 -9.46 5.19 -6.15
C PHE A 86 -8.67 4.47 -5.05
N ASN A 87 -9.33 4.15 -3.91
CA ASN A 87 -8.67 3.59 -2.72
C ASN A 87 -7.76 2.40 -3.02
N GLN A 88 -8.25 1.41 -3.78
CA GLN A 88 -7.45 0.25 -4.15
C GLN A 88 -6.24 0.61 -5.02
N ALA A 89 -6.34 1.61 -5.91
CA ALA A 89 -5.19 2.07 -6.69
C ALA A 89 -4.13 2.70 -5.78
N MET A 90 -4.55 3.53 -4.82
CA MET A 90 -3.65 4.15 -3.84
C MET A 90 -2.97 3.11 -2.93
N GLU A 91 -3.71 2.07 -2.53
CA GLU A 91 -3.15 0.93 -1.81
C GLU A 91 -2.09 0.19 -2.63
N HIS A 92 -2.37 -0.13 -3.89
CA HIS A 92 -1.41 -0.80 -4.77
C HIS A 92 -0.16 0.05 -4.98
N ILE A 93 -0.31 1.34 -5.26
CA ILE A 93 0.83 2.26 -5.41
C ILE A 93 1.66 2.28 -4.13
N SER A 94 1.02 2.36 -2.96
CA SER A 94 1.72 2.36 -1.67
C SER A 94 2.48 1.05 -1.43
N ARG A 95 1.90 -0.10 -1.78
CA ARG A 95 2.56 -1.41 -1.69
C ARG A 95 3.75 -1.52 -2.65
N ILE A 96 3.61 -1.03 -3.88
CA ILE A 96 4.69 -1.02 -4.88
C ILE A 96 5.82 -0.11 -4.42
N ALA A 97 5.51 1.12 -4.00
CA ALA A 97 6.48 2.10 -3.49
C ALA A 97 7.29 1.53 -2.32
N ARG A 98 6.64 0.80 -1.41
CA ARG A 98 7.32 0.08 -0.35
C ARG A 98 8.26 -1.02 -0.88
N ILE A 99 7.84 -1.83 -1.84
CA ILE A 99 8.69 -2.91 -2.37
C ILE A 99 9.92 -2.35 -3.08
N ILE A 100 9.76 -1.33 -3.93
CA ILE A 100 10.87 -0.76 -4.72
C ILE A 100 11.86 0.04 -3.88
N SER A 101 11.43 0.59 -2.73
CA SER A 101 12.31 1.34 -1.83
C SER A 101 13.20 0.46 -0.97
N LEU A 102 12.94 -0.85 -0.91
CA LEU A 102 13.79 -1.79 -0.19
C LEU A 102 15.06 -2.10 -1.00
N PRO A 103 16.21 -2.28 -0.33
CA PRO A 103 17.42 -2.77 -0.99
C PRO A 103 17.13 -4.10 -1.72
N VAL A 104 17.48 -4.17 -3.01
CA VAL A 104 17.24 -5.35 -3.86
C VAL A 104 15.73 -5.70 -3.99
N GLY A 105 14.86 -4.70 -3.83
CA GLY A 105 13.42 -4.86 -3.97
C GLY A 105 12.98 -5.06 -5.42
N SER A 106 12.16 -6.07 -5.67
CA SER A 106 11.52 -6.33 -6.97
C SER A 106 10.09 -6.80 -6.79
N ALA A 107 9.15 -6.31 -7.61
CA ALA A 107 7.75 -6.69 -7.56
C ALA A 107 7.33 -7.38 -8.87
N LEU A 108 6.62 -8.51 -8.75
CA LEU A 108 5.90 -9.13 -9.86
C LEU A 108 4.41 -8.76 -9.74
N LEU A 109 3.89 -8.00 -10.71
CA LEU A 109 2.50 -7.60 -10.74
C LEU A 109 1.70 -8.59 -11.60
N VAL A 110 0.79 -9.32 -10.97
CA VAL A 110 -0.07 -10.31 -11.63
C VAL A 110 -1.51 -9.79 -11.66
N GLY A 111 -2.17 -9.89 -12.81
CA GLY A 111 -3.56 -9.48 -12.97
C GLY A 111 -4.01 -9.54 -14.43
N VAL A 112 -5.31 -9.46 -14.65
CA VAL A 112 -5.91 -9.50 -16.00
C VAL A 112 -5.57 -8.26 -16.84
N GLY A 113 -5.72 -8.33 -18.16
CA GLY A 113 -5.50 -7.18 -19.06
C GLY A 113 -6.39 -5.98 -18.68
N GLY A 114 -5.86 -4.76 -18.80
CA GLY A 114 -6.59 -3.53 -18.45
C GLY A 114 -6.62 -3.16 -16.96
N SER A 115 -6.02 -3.97 -16.08
CA SER A 115 -5.99 -3.70 -14.63
C SER A 115 -4.99 -2.60 -14.19
N GLY A 116 -4.45 -1.82 -15.11
CA GLY A 116 -3.52 -0.72 -14.81
C GLY A 116 -2.10 -1.12 -14.38
N LYS A 117 -1.65 -2.37 -14.59
CA LYS A 117 -0.30 -2.82 -14.14
C LYS A 117 0.89 -2.09 -14.78
N GLN A 118 0.69 -1.52 -15.97
CA GLN A 118 1.70 -0.76 -16.70
C GLN A 118 1.52 0.76 -16.54
N SER A 119 0.41 1.14 -15.91
CA SER A 119 0.05 2.52 -15.64
C SER A 119 0.59 2.94 -14.28
#